data_AF-A0AAD2FPU1-F1
#
_entry.id   AF-A0AAD2FPU1-F1
#
_cell.length_a   1.000
_cell.length_b   1.000
_cell.length_c   1.000
_cell.angle_alpha   90.00
_cell.angle_beta   90.00
_cell.angle_gamma   90.00
#
_symmetry.space_group_name_H-M   'P 1'
#
loop_
_entity.id
_entity.type
_entity.pdbx_description
1 polymer ?
#
loop_
_entity_poly.entity_id
_entity_poly.type
_entity_poly.pdbx_seq_one_letter_code
_entity_poly.pdbx_strand_id
1 'polypeptide(L)'
;KEGEDRVYMKITAMMVQILIDMAPEYRKYVVLENGKRVIYVRVLHAIYGMVQLSLLFYNQFRSDLEAEGFVSNPYDPCVANKVVDEKQQTIRFHVDDLMSSHMDPKVNDKIAKWLNMRYGSIKACTIVRGKIHRYLGMTLDFLVKGKLKIRMDDYVKNMLEEHVGRFSYQVQQGFKAGNTSW
;
A
#
# COMPACT_ATOMS: atom_id res chain seq x y z
N LYS A 1 15.25 24.80 1.18
CA LYS A 1 15.53 26.18 1.62
C LYS A 1 15.94 26.18 3.09
N GLU A 2 16.51 27.25 3.64
CA GLU A 2 16.71 27.35 5.10
C GLU A 2 15.34 27.28 5.79
N GLY A 3 15.17 26.33 6.72
CA GLY A 3 13.91 26.10 7.44
C GLY A 3 13.10 24.86 7.05
N GLU A 4 13.50 24.07 6.05
CA GLU A 4 12.85 22.77 5.74
C GLU A 4 13.50 21.62 6.51
N ASP A 5 12.68 20.75 7.11
CA ASP A 5 13.11 19.49 7.73
C ASP A 5 13.93 18.66 6.72
N ARG A 6 15.20 18.41 7.06
CA ARG A 6 16.11 17.65 6.19
C ARG A 6 16.10 16.18 6.60
N VAL A 7 15.64 15.34 5.69
CA VAL A 7 15.70 13.89 5.87
C VAL A 7 17.00 13.35 5.28
N TYR A 8 17.78 12.68 6.12
CA TYR A 8 18.96 11.94 5.71
C TYR A 8 18.67 10.44 5.80
N MET A 9 19.03 9.70 4.75
CA MET A 9 18.88 8.26 4.70
C MET A 9 20.25 7.59 4.68
N LYS A 10 20.38 6.53 5.47
CA LYS A 10 21.59 5.71 5.54
C LYS A 10 21.39 4.46 4.69
N ILE A 11 22.13 4.35 3.59
CA ILE A 11 22.14 3.18 2.73
C ILE A 11 23.31 2.29 3.15
N THR A 12 23.08 0.99 3.35
CA THR A 12 24.08 0.07 3.91
C THR A 12 24.29 -1.19 3.08
N ALA A 13 25.49 -1.77 3.17
CA ALA A 13 25.84 -3.09 2.67
C ALA A 13 25.56 -3.28 1.16
N MET A 14 24.77 -4.29 0.77
CA MET A 14 24.53 -4.65 -0.63
C MET A 14 23.93 -3.51 -1.45
N MET A 15 23.09 -2.68 -0.83
CA MET A 15 22.48 -1.54 -1.51
C MET A 15 23.52 -0.50 -1.94
N VAL A 16 24.60 -0.34 -1.18
CA VAL A 16 25.71 0.55 -1.55
C VAL A 16 26.43 0.00 -2.78
N GLN A 17 26.61 -1.32 -2.88
CA GLN A 17 27.26 -1.92 -4.04
C GLN A 17 26.42 -1.71 -5.31
N ILE A 18 25.12 -2.01 -5.25
CA ILE A 18 24.20 -1.80 -6.37
C ILE A 18 24.20 -0.31 -6.80
N LEU A 19 24.18 0.61 -5.84
CA LEU A 19 24.23 2.04 -6.12
C LEU A 19 25.52 2.44 -6.87
N ILE A 20 26.68 1.93 -6.45
CA ILE A 20 27.97 2.20 -7.09
C ILE A 20 28.04 1.56 -8.48
N ASP A 21 27.45 0.37 -8.66
CA ASP A 21 27.45 -0.31 -9.96
C ASP A 21 26.59 0.45 -10.98
N MET A 22 25.49 1.06 -10.54
CA MET A 22 24.64 1.91 -11.38
C MET A 22 25.21 3.32 -11.58
N ALA A 23 25.83 3.89 -10.55
CA ALA A 23 26.33 5.26 -10.53
C ALA A 23 27.72 5.31 -9.84
N PRO A 24 28.80 5.00 -10.59
CA PRO A 24 30.15 4.85 -10.05
C PRO A 24 30.70 6.10 -9.36
N GLU A 25 30.21 7.28 -9.71
CA GLU A 25 30.60 8.56 -9.13
C GLU A 25 30.32 8.66 -7.62
N TYR A 26 29.40 7.84 -7.08
CA TYR A 26 29.10 7.81 -5.65
C TYR A 26 30.13 7.05 -4.83
N ARG A 27 31.08 6.33 -5.47
CA ARG A 27 32.14 5.58 -4.79
C ARG A 27 32.96 6.44 -3.84
N LYS A 28 33.18 7.72 -4.15
CA LYS A 28 33.94 8.65 -3.30
C LYS A 28 33.24 9.03 -1.99
N TYR A 29 31.93 8.78 -1.87
CA TYR A 29 31.14 9.08 -0.68
C TYR A 29 30.93 7.84 0.22
N VAL A 30 31.53 6.70 -0.12
CA VAL A 30 31.42 5.48 0.68
C VAL A 30 32.26 5.60 1.94
N VAL A 31 31.64 5.36 3.08
CA VAL A 31 32.28 5.28 4.39
C VAL A 31 32.18 3.86 4.91
N LEU A 32 33.21 3.39 5.62
CA LEU A 32 33.19 2.13 6.34
C LEU A 32 32.80 2.39 7.79
N GLU A 33 31.68 1.80 8.23
CA GLU A 33 31.24 1.83 9.62
C GLU A 33 31.04 0.40 10.12
N ASN A 34 31.73 0.00 11.18
CA ASN A 34 31.64 -1.35 11.76
C ASN A 34 31.83 -2.46 10.71
N GLY A 35 32.78 -2.27 9.79
CA GLY A 35 33.06 -3.21 8.70
C GLY A 35 32.04 -3.23 7.56
N LYS A 36 30.99 -2.38 7.60
CA LYS A 36 29.97 -2.28 6.55
C LYS A 36 30.17 -1.01 5.74
N ARG A 37 30.01 -1.12 4.42
CA ARG A 37 29.97 0.05 3.52
C ARG A 37 28.65 0.80 3.71
N VAL A 38 28.74 2.11 3.83
CA VAL A 38 27.63 3.03 4.10
C VAL A 38 27.76 4.24 3.18
N ILE A 39 26.61 4.72 2.68
CA ILE A 39 26.49 6.05 2.08
C ILE A 39 25.34 6.77 2.78
N TYR A 40 25.57 8.04 3.16
CA TYR A 40 24.53 8.93 3.63
C TYR A 40 24.04 9.78 2.46
N VAL A 41 22.73 9.77 2.22
CA VAL A 41 22.11 10.58 1.17
C VAL A 41 21.14 11.55 1.79
N ARG A 42 21.08 12.76 1.24
CA ARG A 42 20.00 13.70 1.53
C ARG A 42 18.84 13.37 0.61
N VAL A 43 17.69 13.08 1.21
CA VAL A 43 16.47 12.81 0.47
C VAL A 43 15.88 14.15 0.03
N LEU A 44 15.77 14.35 -1.28
CA LEU A 44 15.24 15.60 -1.85
C LEU A 44 13.72 15.61 -1.94
N HIS A 45 13.11 14.43 -2.06
CA HIS A 45 11.66 14.22 -2.16
C HIS A 45 11.29 13.02 -1.29
N ALA A 46 10.13 13.08 -0.63
CA ALA A 46 9.70 11.98 0.22
C ALA A 46 9.54 10.68 -0.62
N ILE A 47 9.96 9.55 -0.06
CA ILE A 47 10.04 8.26 -0.75
C ILE A 47 8.87 7.37 -0.30
N TYR A 48 8.40 6.48 -1.18
CA TYR A 48 7.39 5.48 -0.83
C TYR A 48 7.82 4.68 0.41
N GLY A 49 6.89 4.51 1.35
CA GLY A 49 7.15 3.91 2.66
C GLY A 49 7.52 4.93 3.75
N MET A 50 7.76 6.20 3.43
CA MET A 50 7.88 7.26 4.43
C MET A 50 6.49 7.78 4.83
N VAL A 51 6.23 7.86 6.13
CA VAL A 51 4.97 8.42 6.68
C VAL A 51 4.71 9.83 6.15
N GLN A 52 5.77 10.63 5.98
CA GLN A 52 5.68 11.97 5.41
C GLN A 52 5.12 11.97 3.98
N LEU A 53 5.56 11.04 3.11
CA LEU A 53 5.03 10.95 1.75
C LEU A 53 3.56 10.51 1.78
N SER A 54 3.22 9.52 2.61
CA SER A 54 1.84 9.05 2.73
C SER A 54 0.89 10.16 3.18
N LEU A 55 1.32 11.03 4.10
CA LEU A 55 0.54 12.18 4.55
C LEU A 55 0.41 13.26 3.46
N LEU A 56 1.51 13.57 2.76
CA LEU A 56 1.47 14.52 1.64
C LEU A 56 0.53 14.03 0.52
N PHE A 57 0.62 12.75 0.17
CA PHE A 57 -0.27 12.12 -0.79
C PHE A 57 -1.73 12.18 -0.30
N TYR A 58 -1.99 11.81 0.96
CA TYR A 58 -3.33 11.89 1.54
C TYR A 58 -3.92 13.30 1.42
N ASN A 59 -3.17 14.33 1.80
CA ASN A 59 -3.63 15.71 1.75
C ASN A 59 -3.90 16.17 0.30
N GLN A 60 -3.01 15.82 -0.64
CA GLN A 60 -3.20 16.14 -2.06
C GLN A 60 -4.43 15.42 -2.63
N PHE A 61 -4.55 14.11 -2.38
CA PHE A 61 -5.63 13.30 -2.91
C PHE A 61 -6.98 13.72 -2.35
N ARG A 62 -7.04 14.02 -1.04
CA ARG A 62 -8.22 14.61 -0.41
C ARG A 62 -8.62 15.93 -1.06
N SER A 63 -7.67 16.86 -1.24
CA SER A 63 -7.94 18.15 -1.88
C SER A 63 -8.44 17.98 -3.32
N ASP A 64 -7.88 17.04 -4.07
CA ASP A 64 -8.31 16.74 -5.44
C ASP A 64 -9.74 16.15 -5.46
N LEU A 65 -10.08 15.28 -4.51
CA LEU A 65 -11.45 14.75 -4.37
C LEU A 65 -12.46 15.84 -4.00
N GLU A 66 -12.08 16.74 -3.08
CA GLU A 66 -12.91 17.90 -2.70
C GLU A 66 -13.14 18.84 -3.90
N ALA A 67 -12.12 19.04 -4.74
CA ALA A 67 -12.25 19.80 -6.00
C ALA A 67 -13.19 19.12 -7.01
N GLU A 68 -13.22 17.78 -7.03
CA GLU A 68 -14.20 17.01 -7.79
C GLU A 68 -15.59 16.97 -7.13
N GLY A 69 -15.80 17.66 -6.01
CA GLY A 69 -17.09 17.77 -5.32
C GLY A 69 -17.42 16.59 -4.41
N PHE A 70 -16.43 15.79 -4.02
CA PHE A 70 -16.60 14.83 -2.93
C PHE A 70 -16.48 15.51 -1.57
N VAL A 71 -17.19 14.98 -0.59
CA VAL A 71 -17.13 15.40 0.80
C VAL A 71 -16.52 14.25 1.62
N SER A 72 -15.45 14.54 2.34
CA SER A 72 -14.83 13.57 3.24
C SER A 72 -15.81 13.13 4.34
N ASN A 73 -15.81 11.83 4.65
CA ASN A 73 -16.66 11.27 5.69
C ASN A 73 -16.12 11.66 7.08
N PRO A 74 -16.98 12.15 7.99
CA PRO A 74 -16.54 12.58 9.32
C PRO A 74 -16.03 11.45 10.22
N TYR A 75 -16.41 10.20 9.97
CA TYR A 75 -15.98 9.03 10.75
C TYR A 75 -14.71 8.36 10.20
N ASP A 76 -14.54 8.36 8.88
CA ASP A 76 -13.41 7.71 8.20
C ASP A 76 -12.80 8.69 7.19
N PRO A 77 -11.64 9.31 7.51
CA PRO A 77 -11.00 10.30 6.65
C PRO A 77 -10.54 9.76 5.29
N CYS A 78 -10.51 8.44 5.13
CA CYS A 78 -10.18 7.73 3.90
C CYS A 78 -11.42 7.28 3.11
N VAL A 79 -12.59 7.82 3.46
CA VAL A 79 -13.84 7.65 2.73
C VAL A 79 -14.36 9.04 2.33
N ALA A 80 -14.79 9.18 1.08
CA ALA A 80 -15.39 10.40 0.56
C ALA A 80 -16.65 10.07 -0.24
N ASN A 81 -17.66 10.93 -0.14
CA ASN A 81 -18.96 10.72 -0.76
C ASN A 81 -19.36 11.91 -1.64
N LYS A 82 -20.04 11.65 -2.75
CA LYS A 82 -20.60 12.66 -3.65
C LYS A 82 -21.99 12.23 -4.08
N VAL A 83 -22.93 13.16 -4.24
CA VAL A 83 -24.23 12.86 -4.85
C VAL A 83 -24.12 13.06 -6.36
N VAL A 84 -24.47 12.03 -7.13
CA VAL A 84 -24.52 12.02 -8.59
C VAL A 84 -25.86 11.41 -9.00
N ASP A 85 -26.65 12.12 -9.78
CA ASP A 85 -27.98 11.67 -10.23
C ASP A 85 -28.87 11.18 -9.06
N GLU A 86 -28.91 11.98 -7.98
CA GLU A 86 -29.66 11.70 -6.74
C GLU A 86 -29.21 10.44 -5.98
N LYS A 87 -28.10 9.81 -6.38
CA LYS A 87 -27.52 8.63 -5.73
C LYS A 87 -26.14 8.94 -5.19
N GLN A 88 -25.75 8.24 -4.12
CA GLN A 88 -24.44 8.41 -3.53
C GLN A 88 -23.39 7.63 -4.33
N GLN A 89 -22.32 8.32 -4.72
CA GLN A 89 -21.05 7.73 -5.11
C GLN A 89 -20.11 7.76 -3.90
N THR A 90 -19.46 6.64 -3.60
CA THR A 90 -18.48 6.55 -2.51
C THR A 90 -17.13 6.15 -3.06
N ILE A 91 -16.08 6.86 -2.62
CA ILE A 91 -14.68 6.47 -2.81
C ILE A 91 -14.12 6.10 -1.43
N ARG A 92 -13.52 4.92 -1.33
CA ARG A 92 -12.68 4.49 -0.22
C ARG A 92 -11.26 4.30 -0.73
N PHE A 93 -10.27 4.69 0.03
CA PHE A 93 -8.89 4.51 -0.35
C PHE A 93 -7.98 4.16 0.83
N HIS A 94 -6.83 3.59 0.53
CA HIS A 94 -5.74 3.37 1.47
C HIS A 94 -4.43 3.55 0.70
N VAL A 95 -3.80 4.71 0.89
CA VAL A 95 -2.65 5.13 0.06
C VAL A 95 -3.01 4.98 -1.43
N ASP A 96 -2.35 4.09 -2.16
CA ASP A 96 -2.48 3.85 -3.59
C ASP A 96 -3.59 2.85 -3.97
N ASP A 97 -4.24 2.21 -3.00
CA ASP A 97 -5.34 1.28 -3.25
C ASP A 97 -6.72 1.95 -3.09
N LEU A 98 -7.51 1.98 -4.16
CA LEU A 98 -8.81 2.65 -4.20
C LEU A 98 -9.97 1.72 -4.55
N MET A 99 -11.15 2.05 -4.02
CA MET A 99 -12.43 1.46 -4.37
C MET A 99 -13.47 2.56 -4.59
N SER A 100 -14.12 2.56 -5.75
CA SER A 100 -15.26 3.45 -6.06
C SER A 100 -16.52 2.63 -6.25
N SER A 101 -17.62 3.07 -5.65
CA SER A 101 -18.94 2.46 -5.79
C SER A 101 -19.99 3.50 -6.17
N HIS A 102 -20.90 3.08 -7.06
CA HIS A 102 -22.08 3.82 -7.49
C HIS A 102 -23.05 2.84 -8.14
N MET A 103 -24.35 3.14 -8.11
CA MET A 103 -25.39 2.28 -8.71
C MET A 103 -25.32 2.21 -10.23
N ASP A 104 -24.98 3.34 -10.89
CA ASP A 104 -24.65 3.39 -12.31
C ASP A 104 -23.14 3.17 -12.53
N PRO A 105 -22.72 2.11 -13.23
CA PRO A 105 -21.32 1.84 -13.58
C PRO A 105 -20.65 2.98 -14.35
N LYS A 106 -21.37 3.75 -15.17
CA LYS A 106 -20.79 4.84 -15.97
C LYS A 106 -20.23 5.97 -15.12
N VAL A 107 -20.81 6.19 -13.95
CA VAL A 107 -20.27 7.14 -12.96
C VAL A 107 -18.91 6.66 -12.45
N ASN A 108 -18.76 5.35 -12.22
CA ASN A 108 -17.47 4.76 -11.88
C ASN A 108 -16.47 4.77 -13.05
N ASP A 109 -16.91 4.80 -14.30
CA ASP A 109 -16.03 4.96 -15.47
C ASP A 109 -15.49 6.38 -15.57
N LYS A 110 -16.31 7.39 -15.26
CA LYS A 110 -15.89 8.80 -15.24
C LYS A 110 -14.77 9.02 -14.21
N ILE A 111 -14.94 8.52 -12.98
CA ILE A 111 -13.89 8.67 -11.96
C ILE A 111 -12.63 7.87 -12.31
N ALA A 112 -12.74 6.69 -12.93
CA ALA A 112 -11.58 5.93 -13.36
C ALA A 112 -10.77 6.69 -14.42
N LYS A 113 -11.44 7.34 -15.38
CA LYS A 113 -10.79 8.20 -16.38
C LYS A 113 -10.11 9.41 -15.73
N TRP A 114 -10.78 10.06 -14.78
CA TRP A 114 -10.23 11.18 -14.05
C TRP A 114 -8.98 10.78 -13.24
N LEU A 115 -9.03 9.68 -12.49
CA LEU A 115 -7.89 9.13 -11.76
C LEU A 115 -6.70 8.88 -12.69
N ASN A 116 -6.95 8.25 -13.85
CA ASN A 116 -5.89 7.97 -14.81
C ASN A 116 -5.31 9.24 -15.44
N MET A 117 -6.13 10.28 -15.66
CA MET A 117 -5.66 11.57 -16.16
C MET A 117 -4.77 12.29 -15.13
N ARG A 118 -5.16 12.22 -13.85
CA ARG A 118 -4.47 12.93 -12.75
C ARG A 118 -3.21 12.20 -12.28
N TYR A 119 -3.26 10.88 -12.18
CA TYR A 119 -2.23 10.05 -11.53
C TYR A 119 -1.59 9.01 -12.46
N GLY A 120 -2.12 8.82 -13.67
CA GLY A 120 -1.69 7.77 -14.59
C GLY A 120 -0.54 8.14 -15.53
N SER A 121 0.14 9.27 -15.31
CA SER A 121 1.19 9.79 -16.22
C SER A 121 2.43 8.90 -16.32
N ILE A 122 2.83 8.27 -15.21
CA ILE A 122 3.97 7.34 -15.16
C ILE A 122 3.52 5.92 -15.52
N LYS A 123 2.40 5.48 -14.92
CA LYS A 123 1.81 4.17 -15.16
C LYS A 123 0.30 4.32 -15.06
N ALA A 124 -0.42 3.82 -16.07
CA ALA A 124 -1.87 3.84 -16.07
C ALA A 124 -2.44 3.15 -14.82
N CYS A 125 -3.51 3.70 -14.26
CA CYS A 125 -4.19 3.12 -13.12
C CYS A 125 -4.76 1.74 -13.50
N THR A 126 -4.47 0.73 -12.68
CA THR A 126 -5.05 -0.60 -12.86
C THR A 126 -6.52 -0.57 -12.44
N ILE A 127 -7.44 -0.76 -13.38
CA ILE A 127 -8.88 -0.76 -13.11
C ILE A 127 -9.41 -2.19 -13.08
N VAL A 128 -10.07 -2.56 -11.99
CA VAL A 128 -10.75 -3.86 -11.83
C VAL A 128 -12.26 -3.64 -11.73
N ARG A 129 -13.02 -4.40 -12.53
CA ARG A 129 -14.49 -4.40 -12.54
C ARG A 129 -15.00 -5.80 -12.22
N GLY A 130 -16.15 -5.88 -11.56
CA GLY A 130 -16.79 -7.16 -11.26
C GLY A 130 -17.68 -7.09 -10.02
N LYS A 131 -18.10 -8.27 -9.55
CA LYS A 131 -18.79 -8.44 -8.27
C LYS A 131 -17.87 -8.95 -7.17
N ILE A 132 -16.65 -9.35 -7.53
CA ILE A 132 -15.64 -9.85 -6.58
C ILE A 132 -14.43 -8.94 -6.73
N HIS A 133 -14.02 -8.32 -5.63
CA HIS A 133 -12.89 -7.40 -5.60
C HIS A 133 -11.86 -7.87 -4.56
N ARG A 134 -10.59 -7.88 -4.94
CA ARG A 134 -9.48 -7.99 -3.99
C ARG A 134 -9.10 -6.58 -3.55
N TYR A 135 -9.04 -6.34 -2.24
CA TYR A 135 -8.74 -5.03 -1.67
C TYR A 135 -8.06 -5.23 -0.32
N LEU A 136 -6.81 -4.74 -0.16
CA LEU A 136 -6.04 -4.83 1.09
C LEU A 136 -5.98 -6.25 1.69
N GLY A 137 -5.74 -7.27 0.85
CA GLY A 137 -5.71 -8.67 1.27
C GLY A 137 -7.09 -9.29 1.59
N MET A 138 -8.17 -8.51 1.50
CA MET A 138 -9.55 -9.00 1.61
C MET A 138 -10.12 -9.31 0.23
N THR A 139 -11.00 -10.30 0.17
CA THR A 139 -11.92 -10.51 -0.94
C THR A 139 -13.30 -10.02 -0.55
N LEU A 140 -13.78 -8.98 -1.25
CA LEU A 140 -15.13 -8.45 -1.12
C LEU A 140 -16.01 -9.06 -2.21
N ASP A 141 -17.01 -9.85 -1.80
CA ASP A 141 -17.91 -10.59 -2.68
C ASP A 141 -19.34 -10.04 -2.57
N PHE A 142 -19.81 -9.52 -3.71
CA PHE A 142 -21.12 -8.91 -3.92
C PHE A 142 -22.02 -9.76 -4.85
N LEU A 143 -21.75 -11.06 -5.01
CA LEU A 143 -22.53 -11.93 -5.89
C LEU A 143 -24.01 -12.01 -5.47
N VAL A 144 -24.26 -12.05 -4.16
CA VAL A 144 -25.61 -12.11 -3.59
C VAL A 144 -26.13 -10.70 -3.36
N LYS A 145 -27.23 -10.35 -4.05
CA LYS A 145 -27.85 -9.02 -3.94
C LYS A 145 -28.16 -8.68 -2.49
N GLY A 146 -27.71 -7.50 -2.05
CA GLY A 146 -27.95 -7.00 -0.69
C GLY A 146 -27.06 -7.63 0.39
N LYS A 147 -26.10 -8.49 0.03
CA LYS A 147 -25.14 -9.06 0.98
C LYS A 147 -23.71 -8.79 0.52
N LEU A 148 -22.86 -8.42 1.47
CA LEU A 148 -21.42 -8.36 1.30
C LEU A 148 -20.82 -9.52 2.08
N LYS A 149 -20.12 -10.43 1.39
CA LYS A 149 -19.30 -11.46 2.02
C LYS A 149 -17.85 -10.99 1.98
N ILE A 150 -17.22 -10.90 3.15
CA ILE A 150 -15.80 -10.53 3.28
C ILE A 150 -15.04 -11.81 3.61
N ARG A 151 -13.95 -12.08 2.88
CA ARG A 151 -13.06 -13.22 3.15
C ARG A 151 -11.59 -12.77 3.19
N MET A 152 -10.79 -13.47 3.99
CA MET A 152 -9.35 -13.29 4.11
C MET A 152 -8.59 -14.63 4.04
N ASP A 153 -9.27 -15.68 3.57
CA ASP A 153 -8.75 -17.04 3.42
C ASP A 153 -7.50 -17.08 2.54
N ASP A 154 -7.51 -16.38 1.42
CA ASP A 154 -6.34 -16.27 0.52
C ASP A 154 -5.13 -15.63 1.22
N TYR A 155 -5.35 -14.58 2.02
CA TYR A 155 -4.27 -13.89 2.74
C TYR A 155 -3.62 -14.81 3.78
N VAL A 156 -4.44 -15.51 4.58
CA VAL A 156 -3.95 -16.46 5.58
C VAL A 156 -3.21 -17.62 4.90
N LYS A 157 -3.75 -18.15 3.81
CA LYS A 157 -3.11 -19.23 3.05
C LYS A 157 -1.73 -18.81 2.53
N ASN A 158 -1.64 -17.64 1.88
CA ASN A 158 -0.38 -17.12 1.35
C ASN A 158 0.65 -16.89 2.47
N MET A 159 0.20 -16.34 3.60
CA MET A 159 1.06 -16.15 4.78
C MET A 159 1.62 -17.49 5.26
N LEU A 160 0.79 -18.52 5.39
CA LEU A 160 1.24 -19.86 5.79
C LEU A 160 2.23 -20.45 4.78
N GLU A 161 1.97 -20.34 3.48
CA GLU A 161 2.87 -20.87 2.45
C GLU A 161 4.24 -20.17 2.46
N GLU A 162 4.28 -18.84 2.60
CA GLU A 162 5.52 -18.06 2.66
C GLU A 162 6.35 -18.34 3.92
N HIS A 163 5.68 -18.61 5.06
CA HIS A 163 6.35 -18.74 6.36
C HIS A 163 6.67 -20.19 6.72
N VAL A 164 5.87 -21.18 6.33
CA VAL A 164 6.15 -22.60 6.59
C VAL A 164 7.42 -23.04 5.86
N GLY A 165 7.76 -22.46 4.71
CA GLY A 165 9.06 -22.67 4.06
C GLY A 165 10.28 -22.15 4.85
N ARG A 166 10.07 -21.30 5.87
CA ARG A 166 11.13 -20.79 6.77
C ARG A 166 11.13 -21.43 8.16
N PHE A 167 10.09 -22.20 8.49
CA PHE A 167 10.01 -22.98 9.72
C PHE A 167 10.21 -24.46 9.42
N SER A 168 11.37 -24.83 8.88
CA SER A 168 11.91 -26.16 9.14
C SER A 168 12.29 -26.23 10.62
N TYR A 169 11.30 -26.44 11.49
CA TYR A 169 11.59 -26.86 12.84
C TYR A 169 12.36 -28.17 12.75
N GLN A 170 13.63 -28.16 13.15
CA GLN A 170 14.24 -29.36 13.73
C GLN A 170 13.50 -29.65 15.05
N VAL A 171 12.32 -30.26 14.98
CA VAL A 171 11.70 -30.87 16.16
C VAL A 171 12.41 -32.18 16.41
N GLN A 172 13.57 -32.13 17.06
CA GLN A 172 13.93 -33.19 18.00
C GLN A 172 13.51 -32.74 19.39
N GLN A 173 12.24 -32.91 19.70
CA GLN A 173 11.82 -33.09 21.09
C GLN A 173 10.94 -34.34 21.15
N GLY A 174 11.61 -35.49 21.28
CA GLY A 174 10.97 -36.69 21.79
C GLY A 174 10.67 -36.48 23.26
N PHE A 175 9.42 -36.21 23.61
CA PHE A 175 8.96 -36.41 24.98
C PHE A 175 8.67 -37.89 25.16
N LYS A 176 9.35 -38.53 26.11
CA LYS A 176 8.97 -39.87 26.58
C LYS A 176 7.58 -39.78 27.20
N ALA A 177 6.64 -40.55 26.69
CA ALA A 177 5.35 -40.77 27.34
C ALA A 177 5.60 -41.44 28.69
N GLY A 178 5.36 -40.72 29.79
CA GLY A 178 5.23 -41.30 31.11
C GLY A 178 3.86 -41.95 31.23
N ASN A 179 3.82 -43.27 31.37
CA ASN A 179 2.62 -44.00 31.75
C ASN A 179 2.07 -43.45 33.07
N THR A 180 0.81 -43.04 33.14
CA THR A 180 -0.02 -43.22 34.34
C THR A 180 -1.50 -43.22 34.00
N SER A 181 -2.16 -44.27 34.44
CA SER A 181 -3.60 -44.48 34.58
C SER A 181 -4.18 -43.61 35.69
N TRP A 182 -5.32 -42.97 35.44
CA TRP A 182 -6.60 -43.08 36.17
C TRP A 182 -7.71 -42.46 35.32
#